data_AF-A0A5N9GLE0-F1
#
_entry.id   AF-A0A5N9GLE0-F1
#
_cell.length_a   1.000
_cell.length_b   1.000
_cell.length_c   1.000
_cell.angle_alpha   90.00
_cell.angle_beta   90.00
_cell.angle_gamma   90.00
#
_symmetry.space_group_name_H-M   'P 1'
#
loop_
_entity.id
_entity.type
_entity.pdbx_description
1 polymer ?
#
loop_
_entity_poly.entity_id
_entity_poly.type
_entity_poly.pdbx_seq_one_letter_code
_entity_poly.pdbx_strand_id
1 'polypeptide(L)'
;MNCSVCSAELEEGAQFCGVCGTRIEGNDFLPGADQQGDEQPMVGFIQAISLGFSNYFNFQGRATRAEYWWWVLFIVIADVLVNFIDAILGTGFIGSLFGLAILIPGLALGARRLHDIGKSGWWQLL
;
A
#
# COMPACT_ATOMS: atom_id res chain seq x y z
N MET A 1 -20.47 -3.52 12.98
CA MET A 1 -20.45 -2.04 12.76
C MET A 1 -20.30 -1.83 11.25
N ASN A 2 -20.84 -0.79 10.60
CA ASN A 2 -20.68 -0.63 9.14
C ASN A 2 -19.81 0.59 8.80
N CYS A 3 -19.08 0.54 7.68
CA CYS A 3 -18.21 1.62 7.25
C CYS A 3 -18.99 2.81 6.64
N SER A 4 -18.69 4.06 7.01
CA SER A 4 -19.29 5.27 6.43
C SER A 4 -18.95 5.54 4.97
N VAL A 5 -17.81 5.01 4.48
CA VAL A 5 -17.33 5.24 3.12
C VAL A 5 -17.82 4.18 2.13
N CYS A 6 -17.89 2.91 2.56
CA CYS A 6 -18.21 1.80 1.66
C CYS A 6 -19.32 0.86 2.15
N SER A 7 -19.94 1.16 3.30
CA SER A 7 -21.04 0.40 3.90
C SER A 7 -20.77 -1.07 4.22
N ALA A 8 -19.53 -1.55 4.04
CA ALA A 8 -19.13 -2.90 4.42
C ALA A 8 -19.23 -3.15 5.93
N GLU A 9 -19.57 -4.38 6.29
CA GLU A 9 -19.62 -4.84 7.67
C GLU A 9 -18.20 -4.96 8.26
N LEU A 10 -18.03 -4.45 9.47
CA LEU A 10 -16.77 -4.33 10.19
C LEU A 10 -16.73 -5.31 11.35
N GLU A 11 -15.58 -5.98 11.49
CA GLU A 11 -15.25 -6.81 12.64
C GLU A 11 -15.15 -5.97 13.93
N GLU A 12 -15.53 -6.57 15.06
CA GLU A 12 -15.45 -5.92 16.38
C GLU A 12 -14.00 -5.58 16.73
N GLY A 13 -13.73 -4.29 16.96
CA GLY A 13 -12.38 -3.79 17.30
C GLY A 13 -11.47 -3.47 16.10
N ALA A 14 -11.98 -3.55 14.86
CA ALA A 14 -11.22 -3.13 13.68
C ALA A 14 -10.92 -1.61 13.69
N GLN A 15 -9.67 -1.23 13.44
CA GLN A 15 -9.26 0.18 13.33
C GLN A 15 -9.45 0.75 11.91
N PHE A 16 -9.51 -0.14 10.91
CA PHE A 16 -9.64 0.19 9.49
C PHE A 16 -10.69 -0.72 8.84
N CYS A 17 -11.35 -0.23 7.79
CA CYS A 17 -12.30 -1.01 7.03
C CYS A 17 -11.59 -2.03 6.12
N GLY A 18 -11.95 -3.31 6.23
CA GLY A 18 -11.41 -4.40 5.41
C GLY A 18 -11.81 -4.38 3.94
N VAL A 19 -12.70 -3.47 3.50
CA VAL A 19 -13.12 -3.33 2.08
C VAL A 19 -12.52 -2.09 1.43
N CYS A 20 -12.63 -0.91 2.06
CA CYS A 20 -12.12 0.34 1.47
C CYS A 20 -10.81 0.85 2.11
N GLY A 21 -10.38 0.34 3.27
CA GLY A 21 -9.16 0.77 3.95
C GLY A 21 -9.24 2.17 4.61
N THR A 22 -10.44 2.74 4.75
CA THR A 22 -10.63 3.98 5.54
C THR A 22 -10.47 3.71 7.03
N ARG A 23 -10.04 4.73 7.79
CA ARG A 23 -10.04 4.69 9.26
C ARG A 23 -11.48 4.77 9.77
N ILE A 24 -11.81 3.97 10.78
CA ILE A 24 -13.12 4.00 11.43
C ILE A 24 -13.07 5.05 12.56
N GLU A 25 -13.80 6.15 12.41
CA GLU A 25 -14.01 7.14 13.48
C GLU A 25 -15.33 6.80 14.23
N GLY A 26 -15.34 6.98 15.55
CA GLY A 26 -16.20 6.23 16.48
C GLY A 26 -17.71 6.53 16.50
N ASN A 27 -18.36 6.93 15.41
CA ASN A 27 -19.80 7.29 15.43
C ASN A 27 -20.59 7.09 14.12
N ASP A 28 -20.18 6.18 13.23
CA ASP A 28 -20.91 5.93 11.97
C ASP A 28 -21.96 4.81 12.08
N PHE A 29 -23.18 5.16 12.51
CA PHE A 29 -24.34 4.26 12.53
C PHE A 29 -25.26 4.52 11.33
N LEU A 30 -25.28 3.60 10.36
CA LEU A 30 -26.34 3.50 9.34
C LEU A 30 -26.70 2.02 9.08
N PRO A 31 -28.00 1.68 8.97
CA PRO A 31 -28.43 0.32 8.69
C PRO A 31 -28.40 0.01 7.19
N GLY A 32 -27.78 -1.13 6.85
CA GLY A 32 -28.03 -1.98 5.68
C GLY A 32 -28.00 -1.36 4.28
N ALA A 33 -26.91 -1.59 3.54
CA ALA A 33 -26.92 -1.57 2.07
C ALA A 33 -26.01 -2.68 1.52
N ASP A 34 -26.46 -3.29 0.42
CA ASP A 34 -25.88 -4.46 -0.26
C ASP A 34 -24.35 -4.41 -0.44
N GLN A 35 -23.70 -5.55 -0.17
CA GLN A 35 -22.27 -5.72 -0.34
C GLN A 35 -21.91 -6.14 -1.77
N GLN A 36 -21.62 -5.17 -2.63
CA GLN A 36 -20.80 -5.42 -3.81
C GLN A 36 -19.33 -5.25 -3.41
N GLY A 37 -18.71 -6.33 -2.93
CA GLY A 37 -17.27 -6.36 -2.73
C GLY A 37 -16.59 -6.21 -4.09
N ASP A 38 -16.13 -5.01 -4.41
CA ASP A 38 -15.44 -4.73 -5.67
C ASP A 38 -14.18 -5.60 -5.73
N GLU A 39 -14.21 -6.61 -6.61
CA GLU A 39 -13.07 -7.47 -6.90
C GLU A 39 -11.95 -6.56 -7.42
N GLN A 40 -10.97 -6.28 -6.55
CA GLN A 40 -9.88 -5.38 -6.89
C GLN A 40 -9.24 -5.86 -8.21
N PRO A 41 -9.25 -5.05 -9.28
CA PRO A 41 -8.85 -5.49 -10.60
C PRO A 41 -7.40 -5.97 -10.55
N MET A 42 -7.14 -7.08 -11.25
CA MET A 42 -5.80 -7.65 -11.37
C MET A 42 -4.83 -6.60 -11.95
N VAL A 43 -3.94 -6.09 -11.10
CA VAL A 43 -2.95 -5.07 -11.47
C VAL A 43 -1.78 -5.70 -12.20
N GLY A 44 -1.50 -5.17 -13.39
CA GLY A 44 -0.29 -5.48 -14.14
C GLY A 44 0.95 -4.76 -13.59
N PHE A 45 2.13 -5.20 -14.03
CA PHE A 45 3.41 -4.66 -13.60
C PHE A 45 3.54 -3.13 -13.75
N ILE A 46 3.27 -2.59 -14.95
CA ILE A 46 3.36 -1.15 -15.22
C ILE A 46 2.36 -0.35 -14.39
N GLN A 47 1.16 -0.91 -14.21
CA GLN A 47 0.13 -0.28 -13.40
C GLN A 47 0.52 -0.21 -11.93
N ALA A 48 1.15 -1.26 -11.39
CA ALA A 48 1.67 -1.25 -10.02
C ALA A 48 2.76 -0.18 -9.82
N ILE A 49 3.66 0.01 -10.80
CA ILE A 49 4.66 1.08 -10.75
C ILE A 49 3.98 2.45 -10.73
N SER A 50 3.04 2.68 -11.65
CA SER A 50 2.29 3.94 -11.72
C SER A 50 1.51 4.20 -10.43
N LEU A 51 0.91 3.17 -9.83
CA LEU A 51 0.16 3.28 -8.58
C LEU A 51 1.07 3.59 -7.39
N GLY A 52 2.25 2.98 -7.31
CA GLY A 52 3.21 3.27 -6.25
C GLY A 52 3.70 4.72 -6.28
N PHE A 53 3.98 5.26 -7.47
CA PHE A 53 4.36 6.67 -7.60
C PHE A 53 3.19 7.65 -7.47
N SER A 54 1.97 7.31 -7.93
CA SER A 54 0.81 8.19 -7.75
C SER A 54 0.36 8.26 -6.30
N ASN A 55 0.60 7.19 -5.54
CA ASN A 55 0.26 7.10 -4.13
C ASN A 55 1.47 7.23 -3.20
N TYR A 56 2.48 7.97 -3.63
CA TYR A 56 3.76 8.04 -2.94
C TYR A 56 3.65 8.40 -1.45
N PHE A 57 2.77 9.35 -1.09
CA PHE A 57 2.49 9.76 0.30
C PHE A 57 1.11 9.32 0.80
N ASN A 58 0.41 8.48 0.06
CA ASN A 58 -0.94 8.10 0.42
C ASN A 58 -0.91 6.80 1.22
N PHE A 59 -1.07 6.91 2.54
CA PHE A 59 -1.12 5.77 3.45
C PHE A 59 -2.54 5.20 3.61
N GLN A 60 -3.54 5.82 3.01
CA GLN A 60 -4.94 5.42 3.13
C GLN A 60 -5.35 4.47 2.01
N GLY A 61 -6.41 3.70 2.27
CA GLY A 61 -6.97 2.77 1.32
C GLY A 61 -6.33 1.38 1.39
N ARG A 62 -6.53 0.61 0.32
CA ARG A 62 -6.00 -0.74 0.14
C ARG A 62 -5.15 -0.80 -1.11
N ALA A 63 -4.06 -1.53 -1.02
CA ALA A 63 -3.30 -1.99 -2.19
C ALA A 63 -3.68 -3.44 -2.44
N THR A 64 -3.48 -4.02 -3.62
CA THR A 64 -3.71 -5.47 -3.84
C THR A 64 -2.45 -6.31 -3.56
N ARG A 65 -2.58 -7.65 -3.48
CA ARG A 65 -1.42 -8.56 -3.32
C ARG A 65 -0.47 -8.42 -4.51
N ALA A 66 -1.04 -8.37 -5.70
CA ALA A 66 -0.30 -8.21 -6.94
C ALA A 66 0.41 -6.85 -7.00
N GLU A 67 -0.23 -5.75 -6.58
CA GLU A 67 0.38 -4.41 -6.51
C GLU A 67 1.66 -4.42 -5.68
N TYR A 68 1.60 -5.02 -4.49
CA TYR A 68 2.75 -5.12 -3.59
C TYR A 68 3.88 -5.97 -4.19
N TRP A 69 3.57 -7.16 -4.72
CA TRP A 69 4.60 -8.02 -5.28
C TRP A 69 5.23 -7.47 -6.56
N TRP A 70 4.45 -6.80 -7.42
CA TRP A 70 5.00 -6.11 -8.59
C TRP A 70 5.86 -4.91 -8.19
N TRP A 71 5.48 -4.18 -7.16
CA TRP A 71 6.28 -3.10 -6.61
C TRP A 71 7.61 -3.61 -6.02
N VAL A 72 7.58 -4.70 -5.26
CA VAL A 72 8.79 -5.37 -4.74
C VAL A 72 9.68 -5.82 -5.88
N LEU A 73 9.12 -6.45 -6.92
CA LEU A 73 9.90 -6.86 -8.10
C LEU A 73 10.55 -5.66 -8.79
N PHE A 74 9.81 -4.56 -8.96
CA PHE A 74 10.34 -3.32 -9.50
C PHE A 74 11.51 -2.78 -8.66
N ILE A 75 11.38 -2.74 -7.33
CA ILE A 75 12.47 -2.33 -6.43
C ILE A 75 13.71 -3.20 -6.64
N VAL A 76 13.55 -4.53 -6.66
CA VAL A 76 14.69 -5.45 -6.81
C VAL A 76 15.41 -5.23 -8.14
N ILE A 77 14.66 -5.11 -9.25
CA ILE A 77 15.25 -4.87 -10.57
C ILE A 77 15.94 -3.50 -10.61
N ALA A 78 15.28 -2.46 -10.11
CA ALA A 78 15.83 -1.11 -10.10
C ALA A 78 17.08 -1.01 -9.21
N ASP A 79 17.10 -1.68 -8.06
CA ASP A 79 18.25 -1.72 -7.17
C ASP A 79 19.47 -2.39 -7.85
N VAL A 80 19.26 -3.52 -8.53
CA VAL A 80 20.34 -4.18 -9.30
C VAL A 80 20.90 -3.25 -10.38
N LEU A 81 20.03 -2.56 -11.13
CA LEU A 81 20.44 -1.64 -12.18
C LEU A 81 21.18 -0.42 -11.63
N VAL A 82 20.67 0.18 -10.56
CA VAL A 82 21.28 1.36 -9.93
C VAL A 82 22.65 1.01 -9.37
N ASN A 83 22.79 -0.10 -8.64
CA ASN A 83 24.08 -0.53 -8.10
C ASN A 83 25.09 -0.87 -9.21
N PHE A 84 24.63 -1.47 -10.32
CA PHE A 84 25.48 -1.74 -11.47
C PHE A 84 26.02 -0.45 -12.11
N ILE A 85 25.16 0.56 -12.27
CA ILE A 85 25.56 1.88 -12.80
C ILE A 85 26.51 2.58 -11.82
N ASP A 86 26.21 2.54 -10.52
CA ASP A 86 27.02 3.16 -9.48
C ASP A 86 28.44 2.55 -9.44
N ALA A 87 28.56 1.24 -9.65
CA ALA A 87 29.84 0.54 -9.75
C ALA A 87 30.66 0.96 -10.98
N ILE A 88 30.01 1.26 -12.12
CA ILE A 88 30.69 1.73 -13.33
C ILE A 88 31.15 3.19 -13.18
N LEU A 89 30.30 4.04 -12.60
CA LEU A 89 30.58 5.47 -12.44
C LEU A 89 31.51 5.77 -11.25
N GLY A 90 31.59 4.87 -10.27
CA GLY A 90 32.42 5.03 -9.08
C GLY A 90 31.92 6.09 -8.10
N THR A 91 30.63 6.46 -8.16
CA THR A 91 30.02 7.50 -7.33
C THR A 91 29.76 7.03 -5.90
N GLY A 92 29.27 5.80 -5.71
CA GLY A 92 29.05 5.15 -4.41
C GLY A 92 27.86 5.69 -3.59
N PHE A 93 27.10 6.66 -4.09
CA PHE A 93 25.96 7.26 -3.38
C PHE A 93 24.64 7.17 -4.15
N ILE A 94 24.64 6.76 -5.41
CA ILE A 94 23.43 6.73 -6.24
C ILE A 94 22.46 5.67 -5.71
N GLY A 95 22.97 4.49 -5.33
CA GLY A 95 22.17 3.45 -4.67
C GLY A 95 21.51 3.95 -3.39
N SER A 96 22.25 4.69 -2.57
CA SER A 96 21.73 5.27 -1.32
C SER A 96 20.60 6.27 -1.56
N LEU A 97 20.74 7.16 -2.56
CA LEU A 97 19.68 8.11 -2.90
C LEU A 97 18.43 7.41 -3.43
N PHE A 98 18.60 6.37 -4.25
CA PHE A 98 17.50 5.55 -4.74
C PHE A 98 16.76 4.86 -3.59
N GLY A 99 17.49 4.27 -2.64
CA GLY A 99 16.91 3.66 -1.45
C GLY A 99 16.07 4.64 -0.63
N LEU A 100 16.54 5.87 -0.45
CA LEU A 100 15.78 6.91 0.25
C LEU A 100 14.53 7.33 -0.52
N ALA A 101 14.60 7.44 -1.85
CA ALA A 101 13.46 7.78 -2.69
C ALA A 101 12.37 6.69 -2.64
N ILE A 102 12.74 5.43 -2.60
CA ILE A 102 11.75 4.34 -2.64
C ILE A 102 11.23 3.91 -1.26
N LEU A 103 11.87 4.40 -0.19
CA LEU A 103 11.49 4.12 1.20
C LEU A 103 10.04 4.52 1.49
N ILE A 104 9.66 5.75 1.13
CA ILE A 104 8.33 6.30 1.42
C ILE A 104 7.21 5.52 0.72
N PRO A 105 7.25 5.34 -0.62
CA PRO A 105 6.21 4.56 -1.30
C PRO A 105 6.19 3.09 -0.86
N GLY A 106 7.34 2.51 -0.49
CA GLY A 106 7.40 1.17 0.11
C GLY A 106 6.67 1.07 1.45
N LEU A 107 6.85 2.06 2.33
CA LEU A 107 6.11 2.16 3.58
C LEU A 107 4.62 2.38 3.34
N ALA A 108 4.26 3.27 2.42
CA ALA A 108 2.85 3.54 2.07
C ALA A 108 2.12 2.27 1.58
N LEU A 109 2.74 1.50 0.69
CA LEU A 109 2.19 0.23 0.21
C LEU A 109 2.05 -0.81 1.32
N GLY A 110 3.07 -0.97 2.16
CA GLY A 110 2.99 -1.93 3.25
C GLY A 110 1.97 -1.53 4.33
N ALA A 111 1.80 -0.23 4.62
CA ALA A 111 0.74 0.25 5.51
C ALA A 111 -0.66 -0.09 4.96
N ARG A 112 -0.94 0.14 3.67
CA ARG A 112 -2.21 -0.23 3.03
C ARG A 112 -2.49 -1.73 3.05
N ARG A 113 -1.44 -2.55 3.02
CA ARG A 113 -1.57 -4.02 3.13
C ARG A 113 -1.85 -4.44 4.57
N LEU A 114 -1.27 -3.76 5.57
CA LEU A 114 -1.62 -3.99 6.97
C LEU A 114 -3.06 -3.59 7.31
N HIS A 115 -3.61 -2.62 6.58
CA HIS A 115 -5.04 -2.29 6.69
C HIS A 115 -5.94 -3.45 6.26
N ASP A 116 -5.48 -4.37 5.40
CA ASP A 116 -6.24 -5.59 5.04
C ASP A 116 -6.50 -6.49 6.25
N ILE A 117 -5.64 -6.45 7.26
CA ILE A 117 -5.76 -7.23 8.50
C ILE A 117 -6.20 -6.36 9.70
N GLY A 118 -6.73 -5.16 9.44
CA GLY A 118 -7.22 -4.24 10.46
C GLY A 118 -6.14 -3.65 11.37
N LYS A 119 -4.86 -3.75 11.01
CA LYS A 119 -3.71 -3.22 11.78
C LYS A 119 -3.25 -1.88 11.21
N SER A 120 -2.70 -1.01 12.07
CA SER A 120 -2.09 0.24 11.64
C SER A 120 -0.73 0.03 10.95
N GLY A 121 -0.34 0.95 10.06
CA GLY A 121 0.96 0.89 9.39
C GLY A 121 2.18 0.86 10.32
N TRP A 122 2.03 1.29 11.57
CA TRP A 122 3.09 1.21 12.59
C TRP A 122 3.55 -0.21 12.90
N TRP A 123 2.74 -1.22 12.60
CA TRP A 123 3.12 -2.62 12.72
C TRP A 123 4.25 -3.03 11.76
N GLN A 124 4.67 -2.19 10.81
CA GLN A 124 5.88 -2.44 10.00
C GLN A 124 7.18 -2.35 10.81
N LEU A 125 7.16 -1.75 12.00
CA LEU A 125 8.34 -1.57 12.85
C LEU A 125 8.48 -2.62 13.97
N LEU A 126 7.53 -3.56 14.04
CA LEU A 126 7.46 -4.64 15.03
C LEU A 126 7.85 -5.97 14.39
#